data_AF-A0A6C0CD68-F1
#
_entry.id   AF-A0A6C0CD68-F1
#
_cell.length_a   1.000
_cell.length_b   1.000
_cell.length_c   1.000
_cell.angle_alpha   90.00
_cell.angle_beta   90.00
_cell.angle_gamma   90.00
#
_symmetry.space_group_name_H-M   'P 1'
#
loop_
_entity.id
_entity.type
_entity.pdbx_description
1 polymer ?
#
loop_
_entity_poly.entity_id
_entity_poly.type
_entity_poly.pdbx_seq_one_letter_code
_entity_poly.pdbx_strand_id
1 'polypeptide(L)'
;MLKFNNDKICEEKDTKKIDKKKCNMDCDTRDPEKFNLKKCNQSLYKKITNNKDFLKHKRCLFMTFDEYTKEKVHLNKNMCCRVFDSVNDAAIKKTIEAELAIIKGMLRPSYLKIPLPIYMMFAKKLETVNNDAIFKGNYTVVLYIPNLYNYNGEGKEYTLFPSLDAFSKQNRWMELMTSKFSRYLDIVKIGLTDEKDDKTKKKNYLRADLTQTCFNMGCVASERETFMIPAYSTKDAELSVSVENISPYYPKRCLKTPYYNKHMMDFSPEDEIRFRGSADVLSAEFDVNLHCSPENTNKYEGLATKDKETFDNFLCKQIAVCKSYLPPKNAKEPVEIKYKSDYDRIICENTDKGKVETLLTDFYRKHIKSGTDKEKYSADYNNNILKELAYRKSRYPGPDKIQEVIFSMFRIEPSQFKEDLFCYMPWGNMLLKQDYVINEGDKLEIERVSFKSFNGIYEMKFNSDGYLYIYKDKRALSVVPKQSGSFKCFTRRVLKFETMNLNVYGYDEHNNYDLRGHISFPMNSMFVSPASVILSNTGSLMIYDLGINNRTE
;
A
#
# COMPACT_ATOMS: atom_id res chain seq x y z
N MET A 1 32.47 15.33 7.72
CA MET A 1 32.04 16.20 8.85
C MET A 1 30.85 17.02 8.38
N LEU A 2 29.62 16.60 8.67
CA LEU A 2 28.41 17.39 8.39
C LEU A 2 27.51 17.30 9.63
N LYS A 3 27.58 18.33 10.48
CA LYS A 3 26.64 18.57 11.57
C LYS A 3 25.32 19.03 10.96
N PHE A 4 24.28 18.20 11.02
CA PHE A 4 22.91 18.63 10.74
C PHE A 4 22.26 19.10 12.04
N ASN A 5 22.50 20.37 12.39
CA ASN A 5 21.59 21.14 13.24
C ASN A 5 20.64 21.86 12.27
N ASN A 6 19.45 21.31 12.01
CA ASN A 6 18.51 21.90 11.05
C ASN A 6 17.07 22.04 11.52
N ASP A 7 16.78 21.93 12.82
CA ASP A 7 15.41 22.13 13.33
C ASP A 7 15.16 23.54 13.88
N LYS A 8 16.00 24.52 13.54
CA LYS A 8 15.75 25.95 13.87
C LYS A 8 15.96 26.95 12.72
N ILE A 9 16.55 26.53 11.60
CA ILE A 9 17.03 27.46 10.55
C ILE A 9 15.93 27.88 9.55
N CYS A 10 14.85 27.11 9.43
CA CYS A 10 13.76 27.42 8.49
C CYS A 10 12.51 28.01 9.19
N GLU A 11 12.59 28.33 10.49
CA GLU A 11 11.49 28.94 11.29
C GLU A 11 11.71 30.46 11.54
N GLU A 12 12.68 31.08 10.88
CA GLU A 12 13.04 32.48 11.08
C GLU A 12 11.99 33.42 10.46
N LYS A 13 11.33 34.27 11.26
CA LYS A 13 10.29 35.22 10.80
C LYS A 13 10.80 36.26 9.80
N ASP A 14 12.12 36.47 9.75
CA ASP A 14 12.75 37.44 8.86
C ASP A 14 13.32 36.76 7.59
N THR A 15 12.59 36.87 6.49
CA THR A 15 12.89 36.23 5.19
C THR A 15 14.24 36.61 4.59
N LYS A 16 14.89 37.67 5.08
CA LYS A 16 16.23 38.10 4.63
C LYS A 16 17.39 37.35 5.30
N LYS A 17 17.14 36.64 6.40
CA LYS A 17 18.16 35.86 7.14
C LYS A 17 18.15 34.37 6.81
N ILE A 18 17.18 33.91 6.01
CA ILE A 18 17.07 32.50 5.60
C ILE A 18 18.13 32.19 4.55
N ASP A 19 19.00 31.22 4.86
CA ASP A 19 19.97 30.69 3.89
C ASP A 19 19.24 29.84 2.83
N LYS A 20 18.96 30.45 1.69
CA LYS A 20 18.22 29.86 0.56
C LYS A 20 18.90 28.62 -0.05
N LYS A 21 20.17 28.35 0.26
CA LYS A 21 20.86 27.11 -0.16
C LYS A 21 20.56 25.92 0.74
N LYS A 22 20.09 26.13 1.98
CA LYS A 22 19.83 25.07 2.97
C LYS A 22 18.35 24.73 3.17
N CYS A 23 17.43 25.67 2.98
CA CYS A 23 15.98 25.42 3.10
C CYS A 23 15.34 25.10 1.74
N ASN A 24 14.49 24.07 1.65
CA ASN A 24 13.73 23.76 0.44
C ASN A 24 12.44 24.58 0.42
N MET A 25 12.54 25.86 0.05
CA MET A 25 11.42 26.81 0.12
C MET A 25 10.17 26.39 -0.68
N ASP A 26 10.31 25.48 -1.64
CA ASP A 26 9.17 24.93 -2.41
C ASP A 26 8.33 23.94 -1.58
N CYS A 27 8.91 23.32 -0.55
CA CYS A 27 8.28 22.30 0.30
C CYS A 27 7.99 22.79 1.73
N ASP A 28 8.75 23.76 2.23
CA ASP A 28 8.68 24.26 3.61
C ASP A 28 8.06 25.68 3.67
N THR A 29 7.02 25.93 2.86
CA THR A 29 6.28 27.20 2.85
C THR A 29 4.88 27.00 3.44
N ARG A 30 4.49 27.87 4.39
CA ARG A 30 3.12 27.97 4.93
C ARG A 30 2.18 28.82 4.06
N ASP A 31 2.68 29.35 2.95
CA ASP A 31 1.92 30.15 1.97
C ASP A 31 1.53 29.27 0.76
N PRO A 32 0.23 29.04 0.49
CA PRO A 32 -0.31 28.08 -0.47
C PRO A 32 -0.33 28.58 -1.92
N GLU A 33 -0.20 29.90 -2.11
CA GLU A 33 0.01 30.50 -3.44
C GLU A 33 1.46 30.29 -3.89
N LYS A 34 2.37 30.19 -2.92
CA LYS A 34 3.79 29.87 -3.13
C LYS A 34 4.09 28.37 -3.02
N PHE A 35 3.24 27.60 -2.33
CA PHE A 35 3.35 26.14 -2.24
C PHE A 35 3.03 25.52 -3.59
N ASN A 36 4.08 25.15 -4.30
CA ASN A 36 3.94 24.52 -5.61
C ASN A 36 4.25 23.04 -5.48
N LEU A 37 3.20 22.26 -5.22
CA LEU A 37 3.26 20.80 -5.12
C LEU A 37 4.01 20.16 -6.28
N LYS A 38 3.80 20.65 -7.50
CA LYS A 38 4.49 20.17 -8.70
C LYS A 38 5.99 20.47 -8.65
N LYS A 39 6.41 21.65 -8.17
CA LYS A 39 7.83 22.00 -7.97
C LYS A 39 8.46 21.31 -6.75
N CYS A 40 7.76 21.19 -5.63
CA CYS A 40 8.24 20.44 -4.46
C CYS A 40 8.45 18.96 -4.80
N ASN A 41 7.46 18.35 -5.47
CA ASN A 41 7.61 17.02 -6.02
C ASN A 41 8.71 16.95 -7.05
N GLN A 42 8.77 17.90 -7.99
CA GLN A 42 9.85 17.89 -8.98
C GLN A 42 11.20 18.12 -8.33
N SER A 43 11.32 18.83 -7.21
CA SER A 43 12.56 19.08 -6.47
C SER A 43 12.98 17.84 -5.69
N LEU A 44 12.05 17.18 -5.02
CA LEU A 44 12.30 15.93 -4.29
C LEU A 44 12.49 14.76 -5.26
N TYR A 45 11.63 14.65 -6.27
CA TYR A 45 11.82 13.78 -7.42
C TYR A 45 13.15 14.09 -8.09
N LYS A 46 13.53 15.34 -8.40
CA LYS A 46 14.87 15.71 -8.91
C LYS A 46 15.98 15.42 -7.91
N LYS A 47 15.79 15.47 -6.60
CA LYS A 47 16.82 15.02 -5.64
C LYS A 47 16.99 13.50 -5.67
N ILE A 48 15.90 12.77 -5.90
CA ILE A 48 15.86 11.31 -6.09
C ILE A 48 16.33 10.90 -7.49
N THR A 49 16.10 11.72 -8.52
CA THR A 49 16.28 11.40 -9.95
C THR A 49 17.45 12.14 -10.61
N ASN A 50 17.88 13.29 -10.11
CA ASN A 50 19.16 13.94 -10.46
C ASN A 50 20.32 13.42 -9.60
N ASN A 51 20.04 12.62 -8.56
CA ASN A 51 21.02 11.66 -8.07
C ASN A 51 21.08 10.56 -9.14
N LYS A 52 22.11 10.58 -9.97
CA LYS A 52 22.18 9.74 -11.18
C LYS A 52 22.19 8.26 -10.81
N ASP A 53 21.04 7.63 -11.01
CA ASP A 53 20.80 6.21 -11.32
C ASP A 53 20.76 5.17 -10.20
N PHE A 54 20.29 5.43 -8.97
CA PHE A 54 20.16 4.35 -7.96
C PHE A 54 18.89 3.46 -8.09
N LEU A 55 17.75 4.03 -8.51
CA LEU A 55 16.44 3.38 -8.52
C LEU A 55 15.71 3.56 -9.86
N LYS A 56 15.25 2.46 -10.47
CA LYS A 56 14.36 2.42 -11.64
C LYS A 56 12.93 2.03 -11.28
N HIS A 57 11.96 2.43 -12.11
CA HIS A 57 10.54 2.02 -12.07
C HIS A 57 9.86 2.11 -10.70
N LYS A 58 9.09 3.17 -10.49
CA LYS A 58 8.35 3.41 -9.24
C LYS A 58 6.93 2.86 -9.29
N ARG A 59 6.48 2.25 -8.19
CA ARG A 59 5.07 1.95 -7.93
C ARG A 59 4.66 2.38 -6.52
N CYS A 60 3.40 2.75 -6.37
CA CYS A 60 2.79 3.06 -5.09
C CYS A 60 2.06 1.87 -4.51
N LEU A 61 2.24 1.64 -3.20
CA LEU A 61 1.52 0.61 -2.45
C LEU A 61 0.85 1.24 -1.26
N PHE A 62 -0.40 0.88 -1.03
CA PHE A 62 -1.24 1.42 0.02
C PHE A 62 -1.72 0.28 0.87
N MET A 63 -1.51 0.41 2.17
CA MET A 63 -1.81 -0.61 3.14
C MET A 63 -2.55 0.03 4.31
N THR A 64 -3.45 -0.74 4.88
CA THR A 64 -4.05 -0.40 6.16
C THR A 64 -3.00 -0.53 7.27
N PHE A 65 -3.22 0.16 8.39
CA PHE A 65 -2.29 0.07 9.51
C PHE A 65 -2.12 -1.37 10.01
N ASP A 66 -3.21 -2.14 10.06
CA ASP A 66 -3.18 -3.54 10.50
C ASP A 66 -2.46 -4.45 9.50
N GLU A 67 -2.68 -4.26 8.19
CA GLU A 67 -1.94 -4.97 7.13
C GLU A 67 -0.42 -4.75 7.25
N TYR A 68 0.00 -3.55 7.66
CA TYR A 68 1.41 -3.23 7.87
C TYR A 68 1.95 -3.78 9.19
N THR A 69 1.27 -3.54 10.31
CA THR A 69 1.82 -3.79 11.66
C THR A 69 1.54 -5.19 12.18
N LYS A 70 0.29 -5.66 12.09
CA LYS A 70 -0.17 -6.94 12.65
C LYS A 70 0.05 -8.08 11.67
N GLU A 71 -0.45 -7.91 10.45
CA GLU A 71 -0.45 -8.96 9.42
C GLU A 71 0.88 -9.01 8.67
N LYS A 72 1.61 -7.88 8.64
CA LYS A 72 2.91 -7.70 7.97
C LYS A 72 2.89 -8.20 6.53
N VAL A 73 1.79 -7.96 5.80
CA VAL A 73 1.58 -8.56 4.48
C VAL A 73 2.72 -8.19 3.53
N HIS A 74 3.26 -6.97 3.60
CA HIS A 74 4.40 -6.53 2.78
C HIS A 74 5.66 -7.41 2.91
N LEU A 75 5.86 -8.14 4.01
CA LEU A 75 7.03 -8.97 4.24
C LEU A 75 6.79 -10.41 3.81
N ASN A 76 7.77 -11.01 3.11
CA ASN A 76 7.74 -12.42 2.74
C ASN A 76 8.99 -13.14 3.26
N LYS A 77 8.81 -14.00 4.27
CA LYS A 77 9.90 -14.73 4.96
C LYS A 77 10.50 -15.87 4.12
N ASN A 78 9.84 -16.28 3.05
CA ASN A 78 10.32 -17.36 2.18
C ASN A 78 11.37 -16.88 1.18
N MET A 79 11.43 -15.57 0.92
CA MET A 79 12.46 -14.97 0.08
C MET A 79 13.41 -14.10 0.92
N CYS A 80 14.53 -13.69 0.34
CA CYS A 80 15.38 -12.69 0.94
C CYS A 80 14.62 -11.36 1.07
N CYS A 81 14.32 -11.00 2.32
CA CYS A 81 13.58 -9.81 2.71
C CYS A 81 14.29 -9.17 3.91
N ARG A 82 14.86 -7.98 3.72
CA ARG A 82 15.61 -7.25 4.75
C ARG A 82 14.95 -5.92 5.05
N VAL A 83 14.61 -5.70 6.32
CA VAL A 83 13.99 -4.47 6.79
C VAL A 83 15.05 -3.62 7.47
N PHE A 84 15.16 -2.37 7.06
CA PHE A 84 15.98 -1.36 7.69
C PHE A 84 15.06 -0.27 8.20
N ASP A 85 14.91 -0.20 9.52
CA ASP A 85 14.14 0.85 10.16
C ASP A 85 15.02 2.04 10.51
N SER A 86 14.45 3.23 10.37
CA SER A 86 15.09 4.50 10.74
C SER A 86 16.43 4.75 10.03
N VAL A 87 16.47 4.55 8.71
CA VAL A 87 17.65 4.87 7.90
C VAL A 87 17.57 6.30 7.39
N ASN A 88 18.59 7.11 7.66
CA ASN A 88 18.68 8.47 7.14
C ASN A 88 18.93 8.48 5.62
N ASP A 89 18.37 9.46 4.91
CA ASP A 89 18.54 9.66 3.45
C ASP A 89 20.00 9.47 2.97
N ALA A 90 20.95 10.13 3.65
CA ALA A 90 22.36 10.10 3.26
C ALA A 90 23.02 8.72 3.46
N ALA A 91 22.44 7.88 4.31
CA ALA A 91 22.95 6.55 4.64
C ALA A 91 22.34 5.43 3.78
N ILE A 92 21.19 5.66 3.13
CA ILE A 92 20.42 4.63 2.41
C ILE A 92 21.30 3.80 1.47
N LYS A 93 22.05 4.45 0.58
CA LYS A 93 22.90 3.74 -0.41
C LYS A 93 23.94 2.87 0.29
N LYS A 94 24.68 3.43 1.26
CA LYS A 94 25.71 2.72 2.02
C LYS A 94 25.13 1.55 2.82
N THR A 95 23.95 1.71 3.41
CA THR A 95 23.24 0.65 4.12
C THR A 95 22.90 -0.51 3.18
N ILE A 96 22.41 -0.20 1.98
CA ILE A 96 22.08 -1.23 0.97
C ILE A 96 23.33 -1.94 0.47
N GLU A 97 24.41 -1.21 0.19
CA GLU A 97 25.71 -1.79 -0.21
C GLU A 97 26.25 -2.75 0.86
N ALA A 98 26.20 -2.34 2.13
CA ALA A 98 26.64 -3.16 3.24
C ALA A 98 25.78 -4.44 3.36
N GLU A 99 24.45 -4.32 3.27
CA GLU A 99 23.57 -5.48 3.36
C GLU A 99 23.77 -6.44 2.17
N LEU A 100 23.94 -5.94 0.94
CA LEU A 100 24.22 -6.80 -0.20
C LEU A 100 25.55 -7.57 -0.02
N ALA A 101 26.58 -6.93 0.55
CA ALA A 101 27.83 -7.62 0.87
C ALA A 101 27.62 -8.73 1.93
N ILE A 102 26.79 -8.48 2.95
CA ILE A 102 26.41 -9.49 3.96
C ILE A 102 25.66 -10.65 3.30
N ILE A 103 24.66 -10.36 2.46
CA ILE A 103 23.87 -11.37 1.74
C ILE A 103 24.76 -12.22 0.85
N LYS A 104 25.76 -11.63 0.16
CA LYS A 104 26.73 -12.37 -0.65
C LYS A 104 27.44 -13.46 0.18
N GLY A 105 27.80 -13.17 1.43
CA GLY A 105 28.41 -14.13 2.36
C GLY A 105 27.45 -15.22 2.86
N MET A 106 26.14 -15.04 2.68
CA MET A 106 25.09 -15.99 3.08
C MET A 106 24.61 -16.89 1.92
N LEU A 107 25.15 -16.71 0.70
CA LEU A 107 24.73 -17.47 -0.46
C LEU A 107 25.29 -18.90 -0.45
N ARG A 108 24.44 -19.85 -0.81
CA ARG A 108 24.79 -21.26 -0.99
C ARG A 108 24.39 -21.76 -2.38
N PRO A 109 25.34 -22.31 -3.15
CA PRO A 109 26.78 -22.41 -2.85
C PRO A 109 27.49 -21.04 -2.87
N SER A 110 28.66 -20.94 -2.22
CA SER A 110 29.37 -19.67 -1.97
C SER A 110 29.86 -18.93 -3.22
N TYR A 111 29.90 -19.61 -4.37
CA TYR A 111 30.22 -18.99 -5.66
C TYR A 111 29.02 -18.30 -6.32
N LEU A 112 27.81 -18.43 -5.78
CA LEU A 112 26.66 -17.72 -6.31
C LEU A 112 26.85 -16.21 -6.20
N LYS A 113 26.35 -15.50 -7.21
CA LYS A 113 26.20 -14.05 -7.21
C LYS A 113 24.77 -13.68 -6.84
N ILE A 114 24.54 -12.42 -6.52
CA ILE A 114 23.20 -11.94 -6.15
C ILE A 114 22.32 -11.90 -7.42
N PRO A 115 21.22 -12.65 -7.48
CA PRO A 115 20.38 -12.71 -8.66
C PRO A 115 19.50 -11.46 -8.81
N LEU A 116 19.46 -10.91 -10.02
CA LEU A 116 18.54 -9.83 -10.40
C LEU A 116 17.17 -10.38 -10.80
N PRO A 117 16.07 -9.60 -10.67
CA PRO A 117 16.00 -8.21 -10.20
C PRO A 117 16.03 -8.08 -8.66
N ILE A 118 16.37 -6.89 -8.16
CA ILE A 118 16.29 -6.53 -6.73
C ILE A 118 15.32 -5.35 -6.59
N TYR A 119 14.43 -5.44 -5.60
CA TYR A 119 13.43 -4.40 -5.33
C TYR A 119 13.62 -3.79 -3.95
N MET A 120 13.21 -2.54 -3.83
CA MET A 120 13.30 -1.74 -2.62
C MET A 120 11.96 -1.05 -2.36
N MET A 121 11.43 -1.18 -1.15
CA MET A 121 10.31 -0.41 -0.67
C MET A 121 10.82 0.71 0.24
N PHE A 122 10.34 1.92 0.05
CA PHE A 122 10.66 3.08 0.89
C PHE A 122 9.38 3.70 1.44
N ALA A 123 9.47 4.21 2.66
CA ALA A 123 8.51 5.14 3.24
C ALA A 123 9.19 6.05 4.27
N LYS A 124 8.69 7.28 4.39
CA LYS A 124 9.07 8.17 5.47
C LYS A 124 8.55 7.64 6.79
N LYS A 125 9.40 7.54 7.80
CA LYS A 125 8.99 7.17 9.15
C LYS A 125 8.60 8.43 9.90
N LEU A 126 7.34 8.52 10.29
CA LEU A 126 6.86 9.59 11.16
C LEU A 126 7.14 9.20 12.62
N GLU A 127 7.65 10.15 13.38
CA GLU A 127 7.87 10.04 14.82
C GLU A 127 6.85 10.93 15.54
N THR A 128 6.30 10.43 16.65
CA THR A 128 5.46 11.24 17.53
C THR A 128 6.37 12.10 18.41
N VAL A 129 6.24 13.43 18.30
CA VAL A 129 6.93 14.41 19.14
C VAL A 129 5.89 15.40 19.63
N ASN A 130 5.73 15.56 20.95
CA ASN A 130 4.72 16.44 21.53
C ASN A 130 3.31 16.20 20.96
N ASN A 131 2.94 14.93 20.76
CA ASN A 131 1.67 14.48 20.14
C ASN A 131 1.50 14.81 18.63
N ASP A 132 2.54 15.33 17.98
CA ASP A 132 2.56 15.59 16.54
C ASP A 132 3.37 14.54 15.77
N ALA A 133 2.86 14.13 14.61
CA ALA A 133 3.56 13.21 13.72
C ALA A 133 4.51 13.98 12.79
N ILE A 134 5.81 13.89 13.07
CA ILE A 134 6.85 14.68 12.37
C ILE A 134 7.80 13.75 11.64
N PHE A 135 8.18 14.13 10.41
CA PHE A 135 9.23 13.45 9.67
C PHE A 135 10.60 14.06 10.01
N LYS A 136 11.47 13.29 10.67
CA LYS A 136 12.83 13.72 11.04
C LYS A 136 13.94 13.22 10.11
N GLY A 137 13.63 12.94 8.84
CA GLY A 137 14.63 12.48 7.86
C GLY A 137 14.92 10.98 7.89
N ASN A 138 14.15 10.20 8.67
CA ASN A 138 14.31 8.77 8.83
C ASN A 138 13.33 7.98 7.94
N TYR A 139 13.83 6.98 7.22
CA TYR A 139 13.03 6.14 6.33
C TYR A 139 12.94 4.72 6.87
N THR A 140 11.81 4.07 6.63
CA THR A 140 11.71 2.61 6.63
C THR A 140 11.97 2.14 5.22
N VAL A 141 12.92 1.20 5.10
CA VAL A 141 13.40 0.66 3.84
C VAL A 141 13.30 -0.85 3.88
N VAL A 142 12.75 -1.50 2.84
CA VAL A 142 12.72 -2.96 2.74
C VAL A 142 13.34 -3.40 1.43
N LEU A 143 14.37 -4.23 1.52
CA LEU A 143 15.08 -4.85 0.40
C LEU A 143 14.51 -6.24 0.12
N TYR A 144 14.12 -6.49 -1.13
CA TYR A 144 13.63 -7.79 -1.61
C TYR A 144 14.55 -8.32 -2.71
N ILE A 145 15.04 -9.55 -2.54
CA ILE A 145 15.74 -10.30 -3.58
C ILE A 145 14.91 -11.54 -3.89
N PRO A 146 13.95 -11.45 -4.82
CA PRO A 146 12.91 -12.46 -5.00
C PRO A 146 13.38 -13.77 -5.57
N ASN A 147 14.60 -13.85 -6.12
CA ASN A 147 15.21 -15.09 -6.60
C ASN A 147 16.04 -15.82 -5.53
N LEU A 148 16.13 -15.28 -4.32
CA LEU A 148 16.80 -15.94 -3.20
C LEU A 148 15.77 -16.52 -2.24
N TYR A 149 15.78 -17.84 -2.11
CA TYR A 149 14.99 -18.61 -1.17
C TYR A 149 15.73 -18.69 0.18
N ASN A 150 14.99 -18.50 1.27
CA ASN A 150 15.50 -18.64 2.63
C ASN A 150 15.56 -20.13 3.03
N TYR A 151 16.72 -20.77 2.80
CA TYR A 151 16.89 -22.22 2.87
C TYR A 151 16.61 -22.82 4.26
N ASN A 152 16.99 -22.12 5.32
CA ASN A 152 16.83 -22.58 6.71
C ASN A 152 15.78 -21.79 7.51
N GLY A 153 14.94 -20.98 6.86
CA GLY A 153 13.87 -20.21 7.50
C GLY A 153 14.31 -19.06 8.42
N GLU A 154 15.56 -19.04 8.88
CA GLU A 154 16.10 -18.04 9.81
C GLU A 154 16.77 -16.83 9.13
N GLY A 155 16.78 -16.78 7.79
CA GLY A 155 17.43 -15.71 7.04
C GLY A 155 18.95 -15.69 7.21
N LYS A 156 19.54 -16.81 7.66
CA LYS A 156 20.98 -17.02 7.82
C LYS A 156 21.65 -17.43 6.51
N GLU A 157 20.92 -18.14 5.65
CA GLU A 157 21.45 -18.72 4.42
C GLU A 157 20.42 -18.64 3.30
N TYR A 158 20.90 -18.25 2.13
CA TYR A 158 20.09 -18.10 0.94
C TYR A 158 20.60 -18.99 -0.17
N THR A 159 19.69 -19.56 -0.93
CA THR A 159 20.00 -20.30 -2.15
C THR A 159 19.02 -19.92 -3.24
N LEU A 160 19.29 -20.33 -4.48
CA LEU A 160 18.30 -20.20 -5.54
C LEU A 160 17.13 -21.15 -5.25
N PHE A 161 15.97 -20.87 -5.83
CA PHE A 161 14.81 -21.73 -5.63
C PHE A 161 15.08 -23.16 -6.09
N PRO A 162 14.57 -24.16 -5.35
CA PRO A 162 14.78 -25.56 -5.71
C PRO A 162 14.16 -25.90 -7.06
N SER A 163 13.14 -25.17 -7.54
CA SER A 163 12.56 -25.37 -8.88
C SER A 163 11.95 -24.08 -9.42
N LEU A 164 11.70 -24.03 -10.73
CA LEU A 164 10.95 -22.95 -11.36
C LEU A 164 9.51 -22.86 -10.86
N ASP A 165 8.92 -23.95 -10.36
CA ASP A 165 7.61 -23.97 -9.70
C ASP A 165 7.64 -23.22 -8.36
N ALA A 166 8.58 -23.58 -7.48
CA ALA A 166 8.76 -22.89 -6.21
C ALA A 166 9.02 -21.39 -6.42
N PHE A 167 9.84 -21.07 -7.42
CA PHE A 167 10.12 -19.70 -7.83
C PHE A 167 8.88 -18.98 -8.37
N SER A 168 8.13 -19.59 -9.28
CA SER A 168 6.94 -18.99 -9.88
C SER A 168 5.86 -18.72 -8.84
N LYS A 169 5.65 -19.65 -7.90
CA LYS A 169 4.73 -19.47 -6.77
C LYS A 169 5.16 -18.31 -5.86
N GLN A 170 6.45 -18.18 -5.56
CA GLN A 170 6.94 -17.02 -4.79
C GLN A 170 6.86 -15.71 -5.56
N ASN A 171 7.13 -15.72 -6.86
CA ASN A 171 7.00 -14.53 -7.70
C ASN A 171 5.58 -13.99 -7.74
N ARG A 172 4.54 -14.80 -7.49
CA ARG A 172 3.16 -14.29 -7.35
C ARG A 172 3.08 -13.20 -6.26
N TRP A 173 3.86 -13.31 -5.19
CA TRP A 173 3.97 -12.25 -4.18
C TRP A 173 4.55 -10.97 -4.76
N MET A 174 5.66 -11.06 -5.49
CA MET A 174 6.26 -9.90 -6.13
C MET A 174 5.37 -9.32 -7.22
N GLU A 175 4.65 -10.15 -7.98
CA GLU A 175 3.63 -9.71 -8.92
C GLU A 175 2.54 -8.90 -8.22
N LEU A 176 2.05 -9.39 -7.08
CA LEU A 176 1.07 -8.67 -6.27
C LEU A 176 1.57 -7.27 -5.91
N MET A 177 2.84 -7.16 -5.52
CA MET A 177 3.47 -5.91 -5.09
C MET A 177 3.92 -5.01 -6.24
N THR A 178 4.26 -5.54 -7.42
CA THR A 178 4.98 -4.77 -8.46
C THR A 178 4.29 -4.74 -9.82
N SER A 179 3.38 -5.68 -10.11
CA SER A 179 2.61 -5.71 -11.36
C SER A 179 1.60 -4.57 -11.41
N LYS A 180 1.74 -3.65 -12.36
CA LYS A 180 0.78 -2.55 -12.61
C LYS A 180 -0.70 -2.96 -12.75
N PHE A 181 -0.98 -4.26 -12.91
CA PHE A 181 -2.33 -4.82 -13.00
C PHE A 181 -2.87 -5.33 -11.65
N SER A 182 -2.01 -5.58 -10.66
CA SER A 182 -2.42 -6.03 -9.32
C SER A 182 -3.18 -4.90 -8.62
N ARG A 183 -4.44 -5.12 -8.28
CA ARG A 183 -5.26 -4.13 -7.57
C ARG A 183 -5.20 -4.25 -6.05
N TYR A 184 -4.46 -5.24 -5.53
CA TYR A 184 -4.52 -5.66 -4.12
C TYR A 184 -4.17 -4.53 -3.14
N LEU A 185 -3.10 -3.77 -3.43
CA LEU A 185 -2.65 -2.62 -2.63
C LEU A 185 -2.77 -1.30 -3.39
N ASP A 186 -3.52 -1.26 -4.48
CA ASP A 186 -3.69 -0.05 -5.28
C ASP A 186 -4.75 0.86 -4.67
N ILE A 187 -4.64 2.15 -4.97
CA ILE A 187 -5.70 3.10 -4.63
C ILE A 187 -6.93 2.80 -5.49
N VAL A 188 -8.08 2.62 -4.85
CA VAL A 188 -9.38 2.47 -5.52
C VAL A 188 -9.68 3.68 -6.38
N LYS A 189 -10.16 3.43 -7.60
CA LYS A 189 -10.83 4.45 -8.40
C LYS A 189 -12.33 4.33 -8.13
N ILE A 190 -12.92 5.31 -7.47
CA ILE A 190 -14.37 5.44 -7.41
C ILE A 190 -14.86 5.79 -8.82
N GLY A 191 -15.88 5.07 -9.32
CA GLY A 191 -16.49 5.33 -10.64
C GLY A 191 -16.23 4.29 -11.75
N LEU A 192 -16.16 3.00 -11.41
CA LEU A 192 -16.35 1.90 -12.38
C LEU A 192 -17.48 0.98 -11.90
N THR A 193 -18.66 1.55 -11.81
CA THR A 193 -19.93 0.86 -12.06
C THR A 193 -20.63 1.77 -13.04
N ASP A 194 -21.08 1.21 -14.16
CA ASP A 194 -21.65 1.92 -15.29
C ASP A 194 -22.68 2.98 -14.88
N GLU A 195 -22.26 4.23 -14.69
CA GLU A 195 -23.17 5.36 -14.53
C GLU A 195 -22.46 6.70 -14.79
N LYS A 196 -23.22 7.57 -15.45
CA LYS A 196 -22.83 8.80 -16.14
C LYS A 196 -22.48 9.92 -15.16
N ASP A 197 -21.25 10.44 -15.22
CA ASP A 197 -20.94 11.83 -15.59
C ASP A 197 -19.42 12.10 -15.41
N ASP A 198 -18.86 12.89 -16.32
CA ASP A 198 -17.42 13.19 -16.37
C ASP A 198 -16.99 14.19 -15.27
N LYS A 199 -17.97 14.85 -14.63
CA LYS A 199 -17.78 15.71 -13.45
C LYS A 199 -17.53 14.91 -12.16
N THR A 200 -18.20 13.78 -11.98
CA THR A 200 -18.04 12.89 -10.80
C THR A 200 -16.75 12.07 -10.88
N LYS A 201 -16.32 11.71 -12.10
CA LYS A 201 -15.02 11.06 -12.37
C LYS A 201 -13.80 11.93 -12.04
N LYS A 202 -13.95 13.26 -11.90
CA LYS A 202 -12.85 14.23 -11.77
C LYS A 202 -12.46 14.61 -10.33
N LYS A 203 -13.10 14.05 -9.30
CA LYS A 203 -12.86 14.46 -7.90
C LYS A 203 -12.66 13.28 -6.96
N ASN A 204 -11.70 12.40 -7.26
CA ASN A 204 -11.21 11.39 -6.31
C ASN A 204 -10.04 12.00 -5.53
N TYR A 205 -10.38 12.89 -4.60
CA TYR A 205 -9.46 13.76 -3.88
C TYR A 205 -8.55 12.95 -2.97
N LEU A 206 -9.08 11.97 -2.24
CA LEU A 206 -8.26 11.11 -1.39
C LEU A 206 -7.29 10.27 -2.24
N ARG A 207 -7.69 9.81 -3.43
CA ARG A 207 -6.73 9.15 -4.33
C ARG A 207 -5.65 10.10 -4.81
N ALA A 208 -6.00 11.32 -5.19
CA ALA A 208 -4.99 12.30 -5.63
C ALA A 208 -3.99 12.53 -4.49
N ASP A 209 -4.48 12.72 -3.27
CA ASP A 209 -3.73 12.84 -2.03
C ASP A 209 -2.81 11.64 -1.78
N LEU A 210 -3.35 10.43 -1.73
CA LEU A 210 -2.59 9.20 -1.50
C LEU A 210 -1.51 8.98 -2.59
N THR A 211 -1.87 9.20 -3.86
CA THR A 211 -0.94 9.09 -5.00
C THR A 211 0.22 10.07 -4.83
N GLN A 212 -0.12 11.29 -4.39
CA GLN A 212 0.82 12.36 -4.17
C GLN A 212 1.78 12.08 -3.01
N THR A 213 1.28 11.59 -1.87
CA THR A 213 2.14 11.13 -0.76
C THR A 213 3.07 10.01 -1.19
N CYS A 214 2.56 9.05 -1.98
CA CYS A 214 3.43 8.04 -2.56
C CYS A 214 4.53 8.66 -3.43
N PHE A 215 4.22 9.60 -4.33
CA PHE A 215 5.28 10.24 -5.14
C PHE A 215 6.40 10.84 -4.29
N ASN A 216 6.07 11.32 -3.10
CA ASN A 216 6.98 11.80 -2.07
C ASN A 216 7.55 10.68 -1.16
N MET A 217 7.97 9.56 -1.76
CA MET A 217 8.49 8.34 -1.13
C MET A 217 7.52 7.56 -0.21
N GLY A 218 6.29 8.01 0.01
CA GLY A 218 5.36 7.36 0.93
C GLY A 218 5.58 7.74 2.40
N CYS A 219 4.76 7.18 3.27
CA CYS A 219 4.69 7.50 4.68
C CYS A 219 4.27 6.26 5.49
N VAL A 220 4.92 6.08 6.64
CA VAL A 220 4.60 5.10 7.67
C VAL A 220 4.41 5.84 8.99
N ALA A 221 3.27 5.63 9.60
CA ALA A 221 2.99 6.07 10.96
C ALA A 221 3.42 5.01 11.98
N SER A 222 3.84 5.45 13.17
CA SER A 222 4.10 4.58 14.32
C SER A 222 2.85 3.96 14.93
N GLU A 223 1.70 4.61 14.74
CA GLU A 223 0.43 4.26 15.36
C GLU A 223 -0.73 4.44 14.37
N ARG A 224 -1.86 3.78 14.66
CA ARG A 224 -3.10 3.90 13.89
C ARG A 224 -3.84 5.17 14.23
N GLU A 225 -4.29 5.92 13.22
CA GLU A 225 -5.05 7.12 13.48
C GLU A 225 -6.50 6.81 13.89
N THR A 226 -6.99 7.53 14.88
CA THR A 226 -8.37 7.45 15.37
C THR A 226 -9.16 8.60 14.78
N PHE A 227 -10.08 8.27 13.87
CA PHE A 227 -11.02 9.25 13.31
C PHE A 227 -12.34 8.57 12.97
N MET A 228 -13.41 9.35 13.00
CA MET A 228 -14.74 8.90 12.64
C MET A 228 -14.88 8.79 11.12
N ILE A 229 -15.52 7.71 10.67
CA ILE A 229 -15.80 7.44 9.25
C ILE A 229 -17.32 7.26 9.11
N PRO A 230 -17.99 8.03 8.24
CA PRO A 230 -19.43 7.94 8.06
C PRO A 230 -19.87 6.57 7.57
N ALA A 231 -21.12 6.24 7.88
CA ALA A 231 -21.76 5.08 7.32
C ALA A 231 -21.90 5.27 5.81
N TYR A 232 -21.60 4.21 5.06
CA TYR A 232 -21.75 4.25 3.61
C TYR A 232 -23.22 4.02 3.22
N SER A 233 -23.74 4.85 2.33
CA SER A 233 -25.01 4.62 1.61
C SER A 233 -24.79 4.78 0.11
N THR A 234 -25.50 3.99 -0.68
CA THR A 234 -25.54 4.14 -2.14
C THR A 234 -26.42 5.31 -2.57
N LYS A 235 -27.27 5.84 -1.67
CA LYS A 235 -28.10 7.03 -1.92
C LYS A 235 -27.34 8.28 -1.48
N ASP A 236 -27.12 9.22 -2.41
CA ASP A 236 -26.29 10.40 -2.15
C ASP A 236 -26.86 11.32 -1.07
N ALA A 237 -28.18 11.43 -0.94
CA ALA A 237 -28.81 12.24 0.11
C ALA A 237 -28.51 11.69 1.52
N GLU A 238 -28.66 10.37 1.72
CA GLU A 238 -28.36 9.72 3.00
C GLU A 238 -26.87 9.79 3.32
N LEU A 239 -26.00 9.55 2.32
CA LEU A 239 -24.56 9.65 2.49
C LEU A 239 -24.13 11.09 2.80
N SER A 240 -24.72 12.09 2.16
CA SER A 240 -24.41 13.50 2.41
C SER A 240 -24.79 13.91 3.83
N VAL A 241 -25.98 13.52 4.31
CA VAL A 241 -26.39 13.75 5.70
C VAL A 241 -25.44 13.06 6.69
N SER A 242 -25.06 11.80 6.43
CA SER A 242 -24.10 11.10 7.29
C SER A 242 -22.72 11.77 7.31
N VAL A 243 -22.29 12.35 6.19
CA VAL A 243 -20.99 13.04 6.07
C VAL A 243 -21.04 14.40 6.76
N GLU A 244 -22.07 15.20 6.56
CA GLU A 244 -22.25 16.50 7.23
C GLU A 244 -22.33 16.36 8.76
N ASN A 245 -22.87 15.23 9.23
CA ASN A 245 -22.91 14.86 10.64
C ASN A 245 -21.58 14.34 11.18
N ILE A 246 -20.48 14.33 10.43
CA ILE A 246 -19.15 13.91 10.93
C ILE A 246 -18.05 14.90 10.49
N SER A 247 -18.33 15.66 9.43
CA SER A 247 -17.48 16.74 8.92
C SER A 247 -17.20 17.78 9.99
N PRO A 248 -16.01 18.38 9.98
CA PRO A 248 -14.85 18.11 9.13
C PRO A 248 -13.97 16.90 9.55
N TYR A 249 -13.50 16.15 8.56
CA TYR A 249 -12.39 15.20 8.70
C TYR A 249 -11.04 15.93 8.79
N TYR A 250 -10.11 15.41 9.60
CA TYR A 250 -8.75 15.94 9.73
C TYR A 250 -7.76 14.82 10.08
N PRO A 251 -6.97 14.32 9.12
CA PRO A 251 -5.88 13.41 9.37
C PRO A 251 -4.70 14.12 10.01
N LYS A 252 -3.98 13.39 10.86
CA LYS A 252 -2.75 13.78 11.56
C LYS A 252 -1.52 13.09 10.99
N ARG A 253 -1.69 11.97 10.28
CA ARG A 253 -0.57 11.10 9.87
C ARG A 253 -0.41 11.05 8.35
N CYS A 254 -0.30 9.87 7.75
CA CYS A 254 0.03 9.73 6.34
C CYS A 254 -1.04 10.22 5.37
N LEU A 255 -2.26 10.45 5.86
CA LEU A 255 -3.37 11.03 5.11
C LEU A 255 -3.31 12.58 5.07
N LYS A 256 -2.45 13.22 5.87
CA LYS A 256 -2.20 14.67 5.86
C LYS A 256 -1.22 15.04 4.74
N THR A 257 -1.70 15.02 3.50
CA THR A 257 -0.86 15.30 2.33
C THR A 257 -0.68 16.81 2.13
N PRO A 258 0.34 17.26 1.39
CA PRO A 258 0.46 18.68 1.10
C PRO A 258 -0.68 19.23 0.22
N TYR A 259 -1.36 18.39 -0.55
CA TYR A 259 -2.55 18.79 -1.31
C TYR A 259 -3.78 18.87 -0.41
N TYR A 260 -3.90 17.95 0.55
CA TYR A 260 -4.87 17.99 1.64
C TYR A 260 -4.78 19.31 2.41
N ASN A 261 -3.59 19.68 2.89
CA ASN A 261 -3.38 20.90 3.70
C ASN A 261 -3.81 22.20 3.01
N LYS A 262 -3.82 22.24 1.68
CA LYS A 262 -4.23 23.42 0.91
C LYS A 262 -5.75 23.68 0.94
N HIS A 263 -6.53 22.63 1.11
CA HIS A 263 -8.00 22.69 1.02
C HIS A 263 -8.68 22.53 2.38
N MET A 264 -7.88 22.31 3.42
CA MET A 264 -8.29 21.89 4.74
C MET A 264 -7.79 22.88 5.78
N MET A 265 -8.47 22.92 6.92
CA MET A 265 -8.12 23.86 8.00
C MET A 265 -6.69 23.66 8.48
N ASP A 266 -5.91 24.74 8.45
CA ASP A 266 -4.56 24.77 9.02
C ASP A 266 -4.65 25.08 10.51
N PHE A 267 -4.71 24.03 11.34
CA PHE A 267 -4.69 24.19 12.77
C PHE A 267 -3.29 24.55 13.26
N SER A 268 -3.19 25.68 13.97
CA SER A 268 -2.06 25.92 14.86
C SER A 268 -2.03 24.87 15.99
N PRO A 269 -0.89 24.65 16.67
CA PRO A 269 -0.85 23.80 17.86
C PRO A 269 -1.90 24.21 18.91
N GLU A 270 -2.17 25.51 19.05
CA GLU A 270 -3.21 26.03 19.92
C GLU A 270 -4.62 25.66 19.42
N ASP A 271 -4.84 25.65 18.10
CA ASP A 271 -6.10 25.21 17.52
C ASP A 271 -6.30 23.70 17.65
N GLU A 272 -5.25 22.87 17.49
CA GLU A 272 -5.34 21.42 17.72
C GLU A 272 -5.81 21.12 19.15
N ILE A 273 -5.22 21.78 20.17
CA ILE A 273 -5.65 21.64 21.57
C ILE A 273 -7.09 22.15 21.75
N ARG A 274 -7.42 23.30 21.15
CA ARG A 274 -8.77 23.88 21.25
C ARG A 274 -9.82 22.96 20.65
N PHE A 275 -9.59 22.43 19.46
CA PHE A 275 -10.61 21.72 18.69
C PHE A 275 -10.67 20.24 19.03
N ARG A 276 -9.54 19.59 19.37
CA ARG A 276 -9.51 18.15 19.66
C ARG A 276 -9.47 17.82 21.14
N GLY A 277 -9.20 18.81 21.97
CA GLY A 277 -8.94 18.63 23.39
C GLY A 277 -7.46 18.36 23.68
N SER A 278 -7.15 18.34 24.96
CA SER A 278 -5.81 18.14 25.52
C SER A 278 -5.33 16.69 25.50
N ALA A 279 -6.21 15.74 25.14
CA ALA A 279 -5.93 14.31 25.03
C ALA A 279 -6.49 13.72 23.71
N ASP A 280 -6.06 12.52 23.32
CA ASP A 280 -6.71 11.77 22.23
C ASP A 280 -8.03 11.17 22.72
N VAL A 281 -9.08 11.97 22.62
CA VAL A 281 -10.44 11.64 23.04
C VAL A 281 -11.08 10.50 22.24
N LEU A 282 -10.49 10.13 21.10
CA LEU A 282 -10.97 9.02 20.25
C LEU A 282 -10.18 7.72 20.49
N SER A 283 -9.18 7.74 21.37
CA SER A 283 -8.41 6.55 21.73
C SER A 283 -9.28 5.50 22.45
N ALA A 284 -8.95 4.23 22.26
CA ALA A 284 -9.69 3.13 22.88
C ALA A 284 -9.58 3.13 24.43
N GLU A 285 -8.55 3.78 24.98
CA GLU A 285 -8.25 3.86 26.40
C GLU A 285 -8.79 5.16 27.05
N PHE A 286 -9.48 6.02 26.27
CA PHE A 286 -10.00 7.28 26.79
C PHE A 286 -11.15 7.06 27.78
N ASP A 287 -10.96 7.49 29.04
CA ASP A 287 -12.00 7.52 30.06
C ASP A 287 -12.58 8.93 30.20
N VAL A 288 -13.78 9.12 29.65
CA VAL A 288 -14.49 10.40 29.68
C VAL A 288 -14.84 10.84 31.11
N ASN A 289 -15.08 9.91 32.03
CA ASN A 289 -15.46 10.23 33.40
C ASN A 289 -14.24 10.70 34.21
N LEU A 290 -13.08 10.10 33.98
CA LEU A 290 -11.81 10.55 34.55
C LEU A 290 -11.38 11.89 33.96
N HIS A 291 -11.48 12.05 32.62
CA HIS A 291 -11.18 13.30 31.92
C HIS A 291 -12.05 14.46 32.42
N CYS A 292 -13.35 14.20 32.62
CA CYS A 292 -14.32 15.17 33.15
C CYS A 292 -14.57 15.02 34.66
N SER A 293 -13.51 14.71 35.41
CA SER A 293 -13.50 14.80 36.87
C SER A 293 -13.36 16.26 37.32
N PRO A 294 -13.81 16.63 38.54
CA PRO A 294 -13.67 17.99 39.06
C PRO A 294 -12.22 18.50 39.04
N GLU A 295 -11.27 17.63 39.39
CA GLU A 295 -9.83 17.96 39.40
C GLU A 295 -9.28 18.33 38.03
N ASN A 296 -9.72 17.62 36.98
CA ASN A 296 -9.31 17.91 35.60
C ASN A 296 -10.11 19.07 34.99
N THR A 297 -11.39 19.19 35.31
CA THR A 297 -12.26 20.26 34.79
C THR A 297 -11.73 21.64 35.20
N ASN A 298 -11.26 21.79 36.44
CA ASN A 298 -10.63 23.02 36.93
C ASN A 298 -9.38 23.43 36.11
N LYS A 299 -8.69 22.48 35.46
CA LYS A 299 -7.55 22.78 34.57
C LYS A 299 -7.99 23.39 33.24
N TYR A 300 -9.22 23.10 32.82
CA TYR A 300 -9.77 23.55 31.53
C TYR A 300 -10.49 24.89 31.64
N GLU A 301 -11.06 25.22 32.80
CA GLU A 301 -11.82 26.46 33.02
C GLU A 301 -11.01 27.74 32.77
N GLY A 302 -9.70 27.72 33.03
CA GLY A 302 -8.80 28.86 32.77
C GLY A 302 -8.39 29.07 31.31
N LEU A 303 -8.74 28.15 30.41
CA LEU A 303 -8.30 28.14 29.00
C LEU A 303 -9.36 28.69 28.02
N ALA A 304 -10.62 28.81 28.44
CA ALA A 304 -11.71 29.28 27.59
C ALA A 304 -12.01 30.78 27.82
N THR A 305 -12.01 31.57 26.75
CA THR A 305 -12.66 32.88 26.73
C THR A 305 -14.04 32.78 26.06
N LYS A 306 -14.89 33.79 26.23
CA LYS A 306 -16.25 33.85 25.65
C LYS A 306 -16.29 33.57 24.13
N ASP A 307 -15.19 33.80 23.43
CA ASP A 307 -15.05 33.63 21.97
C ASP A 307 -14.16 32.44 21.55
N LYS A 308 -13.61 31.69 22.51
CA LYS A 308 -12.69 30.56 22.29
C LYS A 308 -12.98 29.39 23.23
N GLU A 309 -14.20 28.85 23.16
CA GLU A 309 -14.49 27.57 23.81
C GLU A 309 -13.54 26.48 23.28
N THR A 310 -13.09 25.60 24.17
CA THR A 310 -12.28 24.42 23.86
C THR A 310 -13.15 23.16 23.91
N PHE A 311 -12.75 22.12 23.18
CA PHE A 311 -13.49 20.86 23.16
C PHE A 311 -13.54 20.21 24.55
N ASP A 312 -12.46 20.25 25.33
CA ASP A 312 -12.45 19.72 26.71
C ASP A 312 -13.55 20.37 27.57
N ASN A 313 -13.68 21.70 27.52
CA ASN A 313 -14.70 22.42 28.27
C ASN A 313 -16.11 22.10 27.76
N PHE A 314 -16.29 22.05 26.44
CA PHE A 314 -17.56 21.69 25.84
C PHE A 314 -17.99 20.26 26.24
N LEU A 315 -17.08 19.30 26.12
CA LEU A 315 -17.27 17.90 26.50
C LEU A 315 -17.67 17.80 27.96
N CYS A 316 -16.89 18.37 28.88
CA CYS A 316 -17.16 18.21 30.31
C CYS A 316 -18.43 18.93 30.78
N LYS A 317 -18.82 20.05 30.15
CA LYS A 317 -20.15 20.66 30.38
C LYS A 317 -21.28 19.71 30.00
N GLN A 318 -21.19 19.04 28.86
CA GLN A 318 -22.22 18.11 28.39
C GLN A 318 -22.25 16.83 29.24
N ILE A 319 -21.10 16.34 29.68
CA ILE A 319 -21.03 15.22 30.63
C ILE A 319 -21.64 15.60 31.99
N ALA A 320 -21.46 16.83 32.46
CA ALA A 320 -22.11 17.32 33.67
C ALA A 320 -23.65 17.39 33.51
N VAL A 321 -24.14 17.81 32.34
CA VAL A 321 -25.57 17.75 32.00
C VAL A 321 -26.08 16.31 32.08
N CYS A 322 -25.36 15.34 31.51
CA CYS A 322 -25.73 13.93 31.63
C CYS A 322 -25.73 13.42 33.07
N LYS A 323 -24.74 13.80 33.88
CA LYS A 323 -24.69 13.47 35.31
C LYS A 323 -25.87 14.07 36.08
N SER A 324 -26.41 15.21 35.66
CA SER A 324 -27.58 15.84 36.30
C SER A 324 -28.89 15.07 36.10
N TYR A 325 -28.95 14.19 35.08
CA TYR A 325 -30.08 13.30 34.83
C TYR A 325 -29.99 11.97 35.59
N LEU A 326 -28.83 11.64 36.18
CA LEU A 326 -28.68 10.38 36.91
C LEU A 326 -29.47 10.44 38.22
N PRO A 327 -30.25 9.38 38.54
CA PRO A 327 -30.94 9.31 39.81
C PRO A 327 -29.94 9.24 40.98
N PRO A 328 -30.34 9.70 42.18
CA PRO A 328 -29.49 9.57 43.37
C PRO A 328 -29.09 8.11 43.60
N LYS A 329 -27.85 7.86 44.05
CA LYS A 329 -27.29 6.51 44.29
C LYS A 329 -28.13 5.59 45.20
N ASN A 330 -29.16 6.11 45.87
CA ASN A 330 -30.01 5.40 46.83
C ASN A 330 -31.47 5.25 46.37
N ALA A 331 -31.78 5.42 45.08
CA ALA A 331 -33.13 5.21 44.56
C ALA A 331 -33.54 3.73 44.67
N LYS A 332 -34.64 3.45 45.38
CA LYS A 332 -35.13 2.08 45.64
C LYS A 332 -35.97 1.48 44.51
N GLU A 333 -36.28 2.25 43.48
CA GLU A 333 -37.09 1.85 42.31
C GLU A 333 -36.48 2.43 41.02
N PRO A 334 -36.69 1.80 39.85
CA PRO A 334 -36.24 2.34 38.57
C PRO A 334 -36.94 3.68 38.30
N VAL A 335 -36.20 4.78 38.41
CA VAL A 335 -36.69 6.13 38.11
C VAL A 335 -36.60 6.36 36.61
N GLU A 336 -37.74 6.65 35.96
CA GLU A 336 -37.76 7.08 34.56
C GLU A 336 -37.03 8.40 34.41
N ILE A 337 -35.95 8.41 33.61
CA ILE A 337 -35.12 9.61 33.39
C ILE A 337 -35.84 10.52 32.40
N LYS A 338 -36.21 11.72 32.85
CA LYS A 338 -36.80 12.76 31.99
C LYS A 338 -35.72 13.72 31.48
N TYR A 339 -35.33 13.55 30.23
CA TYR A 339 -34.42 14.46 29.53
C TYR A 339 -35.12 15.77 29.16
N LYS A 340 -34.39 16.89 29.20
CA LYS A 340 -34.93 18.21 28.79
C LYS A 340 -35.09 18.33 27.27
N SER A 341 -34.39 17.52 26.49
CA SER A 341 -34.44 17.55 25.04
C SER A 341 -34.12 16.17 24.43
N ASP A 342 -34.50 15.97 23.17
CA ASP A 342 -34.08 14.80 22.40
C ASP A 342 -32.56 14.74 22.22
N TYR A 343 -31.91 15.90 22.14
CA TYR A 343 -30.45 16.01 22.07
C TYR A 343 -29.79 15.43 23.33
N ASP A 344 -30.26 15.86 24.51
CA ASP A 344 -29.75 15.39 25.80
C ASP A 344 -29.99 13.87 25.94
N ARG A 345 -31.15 13.37 25.50
CA ARG A 345 -31.44 11.94 25.48
C ARG A 345 -30.44 11.18 24.61
N ILE A 346 -30.27 11.60 23.35
CA ILE A 346 -29.40 10.93 22.37
C ILE A 346 -27.96 10.86 22.88
N ILE A 347 -27.45 11.93 23.49
CA ILE A 347 -26.09 11.95 24.02
C ILE A 347 -26.01 11.10 25.29
N CYS A 348 -26.86 11.36 26.29
CA CYS A 348 -26.70 10.78 27.60
C CYS A 348 -26.99 9.27 27.66
N GLU A 349 -27.85 8.76 26.78
CA GLU A 349 -28.11 7.31 26.61
C GLU A 349 -27.02 6.59 25.81
N ASN A 350 -26.12 7.32 25.14
CA ASN A 350 -25.06 6.71 24.35
C ASN A 350 -23.96 6.08 25.25
N THR A 351 -23.18 5.18 24.67
CA THR A 351 -21.93 4.71 25.27
C THR A 351 -20.98 5.90 25.50
N ASP A 352 -20.06 5.78 26.45
CA ASP A 352 -19.10 6.86 26.73
C ASP A 352 -18.26 7.24 25.50
N LYS A 353 -17.89 6.24 24.69
CA LYS A 353 -17.23 6.49 23.40
C LYS A 353 -18.15 7.23 22.42
N GLY A 354 -19.39 6.77 22.27
CA GLY A 354 -20.35 7.41 21.36
C GLY A 354 -20.74 8.83 21.79
N LYS A 355 -20.76 9.13 23.10
CA LYS A 355 -20.91 10.49 23.64
C LYS A 355 -19.79 11.40 23.13
N VAL A 356 -18.54 10.97 23.31
CA VAL A 356 -17.36 11.76 22.93
C VAL A 356 -17.34 11.99 21.42
N GLU A 357 -17.58 10.95 20.63
CA GLU A 357 -17.67 11.01 19.17
C GLU A 357 -18.74 12.01 18.70
N THR A 358 -19.97 11.88 19.22
CA THR A 358 -21.09 12.77 18.88
C THR A 358 -20.80 14.23 19.26
N LEU A 359 -20.29 14.45 20.47
CA LEU A 359 -19.98 15.79 20.98
C LEU A 359 -18.83 16.43 20.22
N LEU A 360 -17.83 15.66 19.78
CA LEU A 360 -16.71 16.17 18.97
C LEU A 360 -17.19 16.69 17.63
N THR A 361 -18.03 15.93 16.95
CA THR A 361 -18.69 16.38 15.73
C THR A 361 -19.48 17.67 15.98
N ASP A 362 -20.34 17.68 17.00
CA ASP A 362 -21.18 18.85 17.28
C ASP A 362 -20.34 20.10 17.54
N PHE A 363 -19.23 19.92 18.26
CA PHE A 363 -18.28 20.98 18.53
C PHE A 363 -17.69 21.53 17.23
N TYR A 364 -17.20 20.65 16.35
CA TYR A 364 -16.68 21.09 15.06
C TYR A 364 -17.73 21.79 14.20
N ARG A 365 -18.95 21.26 14.10
CA ARG A 365 -20.03 21.87 13.32
C ARG A 365 -20.38 23.28 13.80
N LYS A 366 -20.32 23.52 15.11
CA LYS A 366 -20.60 24.83 15.71
C LYS A 366 -19.46 25.84 15.47
N HIS A 367 -18.22 25.38 15.54
CA HIS A 367 -17.05 26.26 15.64
C HIS A 367 -16.17 26.31 14.39
N ILE A 368 -16.34 25.40 13.43
CA ILE A 368 -15.60 25.36 12.16
C ILE A 368 -16.56 25.69 11.00
N LYS A 369 -16.34 26.82 10.34
CA LYS A 369 -17.14 27.26 9.19
C LYS A 369 -16.26 27.39 7.96
N SER A 370 -16.84 27.21 6.77
CA SER A 370 -16.07 27.40 5.52
C SER A 370 -15.58 28.85 5.41
N GLY A 371 -14.34 29.02 4.95
CA GLY A 371 -13.74 30.34 4.74
C GLY A 371 -13.28 31.09 6.00
N THR A 372 -13.26 30.46 7.18
CA THR A 372 -12.88 31.12 8.45
C THR A 372 -11.39 31.05 8.79
N ASP A 373 -10.59 30.29 8.05
CA ASP A 373 -9.14 30.21 8.21
C ASP A 373 -8.41 30.93 7.06
N LYS A 374 -7.10 31.10 7.21
CA LYS A 374 -6.26 31.83 6.22
C LYS A 374 -6.25 31.17 4.84
N GLU A 375 -6.44 29.85 4.79
CA GLU A 375 -6.38 29.01 3.60
C GLU A 375 -7.74 28.83 2.89
N LYS A 376 -8.84 29.32 3.50
CA LYS A 376 -10.22 29.16 3.03
C LYS A 376 -10.65 27.68 2.92
N TYR A 377 -10.73 27.02 4.07
CA TYR A 377 -11.30 25.69 4.29
C TYR A 377 -12.51 25.40 3.38
N SER A 378 -12.42 24.32 2.61
CA SER A 378 -13.47 23.84 1.71
C SER A 378 -14.23 22.67 2.33
N ALA A 379 -15.46 22.94 2.79
CA ALA A 379 -16.36 21.91 3.28
C ALA A 379 -16.66 20.85 2.21
N ASP A 380 -16.83 21.27 0.94
CA ASP A 380 -17.03 20.35 -0.18
C ASP A 380 -15.84 19.40 -0.38
N TYR A 381 -14.61 19.91 -0.31
CA TYR A 381 -13.41 19.06 -0.44
C TYR A 381 -13.37 18.01 0.67
N ASN A 382 -13.60 18.43 1.90
CA ASN A 382 -13.61 17.55 3.06
C ASN A 382 -14.71 16.49 3.00
N ASN A 383 -15.93 16.92 2.67
CA ASN A 383 -17.09 16.04 2.57
C ASN A 383 -16.86 14.98 1.48
N ASN A 384 -16.22 15.35 0.36
CA ASN A 384 -15.86 14.37 -0.66
C ASN A 384 -14.84 13.35 -0.12
N ILE A 385 -13.79 13.75 0.60
CA ILE A 385 -12.86 12.79 1.23
C ILE A 385 -13.61 11.83 2.16
N LEU A 386 -14.51 12.33 3.00
CA LEU A 386 -15.33 11.51 3.88
C LEU A 386 -16.22 10.51 3.12
N LYS A 387 -16.85 10.94 2.01
CA LYS A 387 -17.59 10.04 1.10
C LYS A 387 -16.69 8.93 0.56
N GLU A 388 -15.46 9.25 0.17
CA GLU A 388 -14.50 8.28 -0.34
C GLU A 388 -14.01 7.30 0.74
N LEU A 389 -13.79 7.76 1.97
CA LEU A 389 -13.42 6.94 3.11
C LEU A 389 -14.57 5.98 3.50
N ALA A 390 -15.82 6.47 3.52
CA ALA A 390 -17.00 5.63 3.74
C ALA A 390 -17.13 4.54 2.67
N TYR A 391 -16.99 4.91 1.39
CA TYR A 391 -17.00 3.94 0.29
C TYR A 391 -15.91 2.87 0.48
N ARG A 392 -14.69 3.26 0.84
CA ARG A 392 -13.60 2.30 1.09
C ARG A 392 -13.89 1.38 2.26
N LYS A 393 -14.38 1.92 3.37
CA LYS A 393 -14.82 1.14 4.53
C LYS A 393 -15.86 0.08 4.15
N SER A 394 -16.72 0.37 3.18
CA SER A 394 -17.74 -0.59 2.70
C SER A 394 -17.21 -1.67 1.74
N ARG A 395 -16.07 -1.44 1.07
CA ARG A 395 -15.58 -2.29 -0.05
C ARG A 395 -14.38 -3.15 0.29
N TYR A 396 -13.56 -2.76 1.25
CA TYR A 396 -12.33 -3.47 1.61
C TYR A 396 -12.53 -4.32 2.87
N PRO A 397 -11.85 -5.47 2.98
CA PRO A 397 -12.01 -6.35 4.13
C PRO A 397 -11.66 -5.64 5.44
N GLY A 398 -12.60 -5.70 6.40
CA GLY A 398 -12.47 -5.14 7.74
C GLY A 398 -13.22 -3.82 7.91
N PRO A 399 -14.30 -3.76 8.73
CA PRO A 399 -14.79 -2.48 9.23
C PRO A 399 -13.63 -1.80 9.96
N ASP A 400 -13.34 -0.56 9.57
CA ASP A 400 -12.35 0.35 10.15
C ASP A 400 -10.90 0.24 9.64
N LYS A 401 -10.55 -0.73 8.78
CA LYS A 401 -9.18 -0.83 8.22
C LYS A 401 -9.00 0.08 7.00
N ILE A 402 -8.90 1.39 7.22
CA ILE A 402 -8.56 2.36 6.15
C ILE A 402 -7.04 2.33 5.87
N GLN A 403 -6.66 2.66 4.64
CA GLN A 403 -5.27 2.81 4.21
C GLN A 403 -4.61 3.98 4.94
N GLU A 404 -3.59 3.69 5.75
CA GLU A 404 -2.81 4.70 6.50
C GLU A 404 -1.32 4.58 6.24
N VAL A 405 -0.89 3.54 5.53
CA VAL A 405 0.51 3.29 5.24
C VAL A 405 0.72 3.31 3.73
N ILE A 406 1.70 4.09 3.30
CA ILE A 406 1.95 4.38 1.90
C ILE A 406 3.41 4.11 1.60
N PHE A 407 3.69 3.28 0.61
CA PHE A 407 5.04 2.97 0.19
C PHE A 407 5.30 3.35 -1.25
N SER A 408 6.56 3.64 -1.52
CA SER A 408 7.11 3.61 -2.87
C SER A 408 7.98 2.38 -3.06
N MET A 409 7.60 1.53 -4.01
CA MET A 409 8.42 0.43 -4.47
C MET A 409 9.27 0.86 -5.67
N PHE A 410 10.52 0.45 -5.69
CA PHE A 410 11.50 0.75 -6.72
C PHE A 410 12.30 -0.51 -7.04
N ARG A 411 12.89 -0.55 -8.23
CA ARG A 411 13.89 -1.56 -8.61
C ARG A 411 15.28 -0.94 -8.54
N ILE A 412 16.28 -1.67 -8.06
CA ILE A 412 17.66 -1.18 -8.04
C ILE A 412 18.25 -1.13 -9.45
N GLU A 413 19.10 -0.12 -9.71
CA GLU A 413 19.98 -0.10 -10.87
C GLU A 413 21.27 -0.90 -10.65
N PRO A 414 21.51 -1.96 -11.43
CA PRO A 414 22.71 -2.78 -11.24
C PRO A 414 24.02 -2.05 -11.58
N SER A 415 24.02 -1.06 -12.48
CA SER A 415 25.23 -0.32 -12.87
C SER A 415 25.83 0.55 -11.76
N GLN A 416 25.12 0.73 -10.65
CA GLN A 416 25.59 1.48 -9.49
C GLN A 416 26.41 0.65 -8.50
N PHE A 417 26.57 -0.65 -8.74
CA PHE A 417 27.35 -1.55 -7.90
C PHE A 417 28.42 -2.24 -8.73
N LYS A 418 29.26 -3.03 -8.05
CA LYS A 418 30.31 -3.81 -8.73
C LYS A 418 29.68 -4.82 -9.68
N GLU A 419 30.18 -4.87 -10.91
CA GLU A 419 29.66 -5.74 -11.98
C GLU A 419 29.71 -7.23 -11.61
N ASP A 420 30.64 -7.63 -10.73
CA ASP A 420 30.82 -8.99 -10.27
C ASP A 420 29.82 -9.41 -9.16
N LEU A 421 29.07 -8.46 -8.58
CA LEU A 421 28.13 -8.72 -7.50
C LEU A 421 26.89 -9.48 -7.99
N PHE A 422 26.48 -9.22 -9.23
CA PHE A 422 25.18 -9.67 -9.74
C PHE A 422 25.30 -10.78 -10.78
N CYS A 423 24.26 -11.61 -10.85
CA CYS A 423 24.01 -12.49 -11.99
C CYS A 423 22.59 -12.29 -12.54
N TYR A 424 22.41 -12.62 -13.82
CA TYR A 424 21.12 -12.68 -14.47
C TYR A 424 20.65 -14.13 -14.55
N MET A 425 19.42 -14.38 -14.12
CA MET A 425 18.76 -15.66 -14.37
C MET A 425 18.34 -15.77 -15.85
N PRO A 426 18.04 -16.96 -16.39
CA PRO A 426 17.58 -17.13 -17.79
C PRO A 426 16.34 -16.31 -18.15
N TRP A 427 15.47 -16.04 -17.17
CA TRP A 427 14.30 -15.16 -17.29
C TRP A 427 14.63 -13.67 -17.00
N GLY A 428 15.89 -13.35 -16.71
CA GLY A 428 16.39 -11.99 -16.54
C GLY A 428 15.63 -11.23 -15.46
N ASN A 429 14.91 -10.20 -15.88
CA ASN A 429 14.27 -9.22 -15.01
C ASN A 429 12.74 -9.28 -14.98
N MET A 430 12.14 -10.30 -15.58
CA MET A 430 10.69 -10.45 -15.58
C MET A 430 10.22 -11.21 -14.35
N LEU A 431 8.99 -10.88 -13.95
CA LEU A 431 8.23 -11.69 -13.02
C LEU A 431 7.55 -12.80 -13.81
N LEU A 432 7.73 -14.05 -13.38
CA LEU A 432 7.15 -15.18 -14.08
C LEU A 432 5.66 -15.31 -13.81
N LYS A 433 4.92 -15.51 -14.90
CA LYS A 433 3.48 -15.83 -14.94
C LYS A 433 3.27 -17.18 -15.62
N GLN A 434 2.04 -17.69 -15.56
CA GLN A 434 1.65 -18.95 -16.19
C GLN A 434 1.82 -18.95 -17.72
N ASP A 435 1.91 -17.79 -18.37
CA ASP A 435 2.19 -17.70 -19.81
C ASP A 435 3.69 -17.81 -20.16
N TYR A 436 4.57 -17.96 -19.18
CA TYR A 436 6.02 -18.18 -19.38
C TYR A 436 6.52 -19.52 -18.83
N VAL A 437 5.81 -20.08 -17.85
CA VAL A 437 6.13 -21.36 -17.19
C VAL A 437 4.84 -22.17 -16.96
N ILE A 438 4.85 -23.45 -17.32
CA ILE A 438 3.82 -24.42 -16.92
C ILE A 438 4.44 -25.35 -15.89
N ASN A 439 4.07 -25.19 -14.62
CA ASN A 439 4.55 -26.06 -13.55
C ASN A 439 3.81 -27.39 -13.55
N GLU A 440 4.45 -28.41 -12.99
CA GLU A 440 3.80 -29.71 -12.79
C GLU A 440 2.51 -29.55 -11.97
N GLY A 441 1.39 -30.03 -12.52
CA GLY A 441 0.04 -29.89 -11.96
C GLY A 441 -0.71 -28.61 -12.34
N ASP A 442 -0.03 -27.55 -12.81
CA ASP A 442 -0.67 -26.30 -13.23
C ASP A 442 -1.39 -26.46 -14.58
N LYS A 443 -2.50 -25.72 -14.76
CA LYS A 443 -3.30 -25.67 -15.99
C LYS A 443 -3.11 -24.35 -16.73
N LEU A 444 -2.96 -24.39 -18.06
CA LEU A 444 -2.90 -23.23 -18.95
C LEU A 444 -3.96 -23.35 -20.06
N GLU A 445 -4.97 -22.48 -20.03
CA GLU A 445 -5.93 -22.33 -21.14
C GLU A 445 -5.27 -21.59 -22.30
N ILE A 446 -4.60 -22.35 -23.18
CA ILE A 446 -3.65 -21.79 -24.16
C ILE A 446 -4.31 -20.94 -25.26
N GLU A 447 -5.60 -21.13 -25.51
CA GLU A 447 -6.37 -20.28 -26.43
C GLU A 447 -6.61 -18.88 -25.87
N ARG A 448 -6.67 -18.76 -24.53
CA ARG A 448 -6.81 -17.48 -23.85
C ARG A 448 -5.48 -16.76 -23.73
N VAL A 449 -4.40 -17.51 -23.47
CA VAL A 449 -3.05 -16.95 -23.35
C VAL A 449 -2.03 -17.90 -23.98
N SER A 450 -1.31 -17.43 -25.01
CA SER A 450 -0.22 -18.18 -25.63
C SER A 450 0.94 -18.37 -24.64
N PHE A 451 1.62 -19.51 -24.76
CA PHE A 451 2.79 -19.84 -23.94
C PHE A 451 4.06 -19.26 -24.58
N LYS A 452 4.83 -18.43 -23.89
CA LYS A 452 5.84 -17.55 -24.49
C LYS A 452 7.23 -17.81 -23.93
N SER A 453 8.23 -17.51 -24.74
CA SER A 453 9.61 -17.41 -24.27
C SER A 453 9.82 -16.18 -23.40
N PHE A 454 10.82 -16.23 -22.54
CA PHE A 454 11.14 -15.13 -21.63
C PHE A 454 11.46 -13.83 -22.39
N ASN A 455 12.20 -13.90 -23.50
CA ASN A 455 12.45 -12.71 -24.34
C ASN A 455 11.23 -12.25 -25.17
N GLY A 456 10.11 -12.97 -25.15
CA GLY A 456 8.89 -12.65 -25.89
C GLY A 456 8.97 -12.84 -27.40
N ILE A 457 10.10 -13.35 -27.93
CA ILE A 457 10.32 -13.57 -29.35
C ILE A 457 9.55 -14.81 -29.85
N TYR A 458 9.42 -15.84 -29.01
CA TYR A 458 8.75 -17.08 -29.34
C TYR A 458 7.44 -17.21 -28.58
N GLU A 459 6.43 -17.75 -29.26
CA GLU A 459 5.14 -18.10 -28.66
C GLU A 459 4.69 -19.47 -29.16
N MET A 460 4.01 -20.23 -28.31
CA MET A 460 3.40 -21.51 -28.61
C MET A 460 1.89 -21.36 -28.46
N LYS A 461 1.16 -21.78 -29.51
CA LYS A 461 -0.31 -21.78 -29.55
C LYS A 461 -0.81 -22.77 -30.60
N PHE A 462 -2.10 -23.09 -30.55
CA PHE A 462 -2.72 -23.93 -31.55
C PHE A 462 -2.86 -23.20 -32.90
N ASN A 463 -2.55 -23.90 -33.97
CA ASN A 463 -2.87 -23.50 -35.33
C ASN A 463 -4.28 -24.02 -35.72
N SER A 464 -4.80 -23.55 -36.86
CA SER A 464 -6.13 -23.91 -37.39
C SER A 464 -6.28 -25.39 -37.76
N ASP A 465 -5.16 -26.09 -37.94
CA ASP A 465 -5.08 -27.54 -38.16
C ASP A 465 -5.19 -28.37 -36.87
N GLY A 466 -5.24 -27.74 -35.70
CA GLY A 466 -5.34 -28.41 -34.40
C GLY A 466 -4.01 -28.85 -33.79
N TYR A 467 -2.86 -28.52 -34.39
CA TYR A 467 -1.54 -28.78 -33.80
C TYR A 467 -0.99 -27.57 -33.05
N LEU A 468 -0.18 -27.80 -32.02
CA LEU A 468 0.59 -26.74 -31.38
C LEU A 468 1.76 -26.37 -32.29
N TYR A 469 1.89 -25.08 -32.54
CA TYR A 469 3.00 -24.50 -33.28
C TYR A 469 3.80 -23.58 -32.37
N ILE A 470 5.10 -23.58 -32.56
CA ILE A 470 6.00 -22.53 -32.08
C ILE A 470 6.08 -21.50 -33.18
N TYR A 471 5.81 -20.25 -32.83
CA TYR A 471 5.91 -19.08 -33.68
C TYR A 471 7.09 -18.24 -33.22
N LYS A 472 7.81 -17.65 -34.17
CA LYS A 472 8.84 -16.63 -33.94
C LYS A 472 8.35 -15.32 -34.54
N ASP A 473 8.22 -14.27 -33.74
CA ASP A 473 7.71 -12.96 -34.20
C ASP A 473 6.38 -13.09 -34.98
N LYS A 474 5.46 -13.91 -34.46
CA LYS A 474 4.15 -14.26 -35.03
C LYS A 474 4.17 -15.09 -36.32
N ARG A 475 5.34 -15.51 -36.81
CA ARG A 475 5.47 -16.43 -37.96
C ARG A 475 5.63 -17.86 -37.47
N ALA A 476 4.86 -18.79 -38.00
CA ALA A 476 4.96 -20.20 -37.65
C ALA A 476 6.38 -20.70 -37.98
N LEU A 477 7.08 -21.24 -36.99
CA LEU A 477 8.44 -21.77 -37.12
C LEU A 477 8.40 -23.29 -37.27
N SER A 478 7.72 -23.97 -36.35
CA SER A 478 7.66 -25.43 -36.31
C SER A 478 6.44 -25.94 -35.55
N VAL A 479 6.02 -27.15 -35.87
CA VAL A 479 5.05 -27.92 -35.08
C VAL A 479 5.75 -28.44 -33.82
N VAL A 480 5.07 -28.43 -32.68
CA VAL A 480 5.56 -29.06 -31.44
C VAL A 480 5.64 -30.57 -31.67
N PRO A 481 6.83 -31.18 -31.56
CA PRO A 481 7.02 -32.59 -31.90
C PRO A 481 6.30 -33.50 -30.89
N LYS A 482 5.98 -34.73 -31.32
CA LYS A 482 5.40 -35.79 -30.47
C LYS A 482 4.05 -35.45 -29.84
N GLN A 483 3.27 -34.60 -30.50
CA GLN A 483 1.86 -34.43 -30.19
C GLN A 483 1.07 -35.66 -30.67
N SER A 484 0.20 -36.20 -29.83
CA SER A 484 -0.52 -37.47 -30.08
C SER A 484 -1.54 -37.43 -31.24
N GLY A 485 -1.87 -36.25 -31.78
CA GLY A 485 -2.79 -36.07 -32.91
C GLY A 485 -3.32 -34.65 -33.03
N SER A 486 -4.12 -34.36 -34.06
CA SER A 486 -4.79 -33.06 -34.23
C SER A 486 -5.89 -32.88 -33.18
N PHE A 487 -5.94 -31.68 -32.60
CA PHE A 487 -6.98 -31.28 -31.65
C PHE A 487 -7.90 -30.19 -32.24
N LYS A 488 -8.17 -30.24 -33.55
CA LYS A 488 -8.99 -29.24 -34.25
C LYS A 488 -10.46 -29.26 -33.82
N CYS A 489 -10.99 -30.43 -33.50
CA CYS A 489 -12.40 -30.62 -33.13
C CYS A 489 -12.71 -30.23 -31.67
N PHE A 490 -11.69 -29.84 -30.90
CA PHE A 490 -11.84 -29.47 -29.50
C PHE A 490 -11.68 -27.96 -29.30
N THR A 491 -12.51 -27.39 -28.45
CA THR A 491 -12.47 -25.97 -28.09
C THR A 491 -12.03 -25.79 -26.64
N ARG A 492 -11.60 -24.58 -26.27
CA ARG A 492 -11.15 -24.22 -24.91
C ARG A 492 -10.08 -25.17 -24.40
N ARG A 493 -9.07 -25.37 -25.25
CA ARG A 493 -7.99 -26.33 -24.98
C ARG A 493 -7.13 -25.88 -23.80
N VAL A 494 -6.92 -26.79 -22.86
CA VAL A 494 -6.16 -26.56 -21.63
C VAL A 494 -4.95 -27.50 -21.62
N LEU A 495 -3.77 -26.93 -21.47
CA LEU A 495 -2.55 -27.67 -21.26
C LEU A 495 -2.34 -27.91 -19.77
N LYS A 496 -1.90 -29.11 -19.39
CA LYS A 496 -1.52 -29.46 -18.02
C LYS A 496 -0.25 -30.30 -18.05
N PHE A 497 0.80 -29.83 -17.41
CA PHE A 497 2.06 -30.60 -17.36
C PHE A 497 2.02 -31.57 -16.18
N GLU A 498 2.06 -32.87 -16.44
CA GLU A 498 2.08 -33.92 -15.41
C GLU A 498 2.80 -35.15 -15.92
N THR A 499 3.57 -35.84 -15.06
CA THR A 499 4.19 -37.13 -15.41
C THR A 499 5.02 -37.06 -16.70
N MET A 500 5.72 -35.95 -16.92
CA MET A 500 6.53 -35.68 -18.12
C MET A 500 5.74 -35.61 -19.43
N ASN A 501 4.44 -35.37 -19.33
CA ASN A 501 3.56 -35.13 -20.46
C ASN A 501 2.92 -33.76 -20.34
N LEU A 502 2.88 -33.04 -21.45
CA LEU A 502 1.99 -31.89 -21.57
C LEU A 502 0.63 -32.42 -22.06
N ASN A 503 -0.24 -32.72 -21.10
CA ASN A 503 -1.57 -33.24 -21.35
C ASN A 503 -2.48 -32.14 -21.92
N VAL A 504 -3.25 -32.47 -22.94
CA VAL A 504 -4.20 -31.56 -23.61
C VAL A 504 -5.61 -31.98 -23.26
N TYR A 505 -6.29 -31.15 -22.50
CA TYR A 505 -7.72 -31.26 -22.21
C TYR A 505 -8.51 -30.32 -23.13
N GLY A 506 -9.77 -30.62 -23.40
CA GLY A 506 -10.61 -29.76 -24.22
C GLY A 506 -12.08 -30.17 -24.22
N TYR A 507 -12.93 -29.25 -24.65
CA TYR A 507 -14.37 -29.46 -24.80
C TYR A 507 -14.68 -29.99 -26.20
N ASP A 508 -15.46 -31.05 -26.29
CA ASP A 508 -16.01 -31.54 -27.56
C ASP A 508 -17.31 -30.81 -27.95
N GLU A 509 -17.91 -31.24 -29.05
CA GLU A 509 -19.19 -30.72 -29.56
C GLU A 509 -20.37 -30.88 -28.60
N HIS A 510 -20.25 -31.76 -27.60
CA HIS A 510 -21.25 -31.99 -26.55
C HIS A 510 -20.92 -31.26 -25.24
N ASN A 511 -19.92 -30.37 -25.25
CA ASN A 511 -19.41 -29.66 -24.06
C ASN A 511 -18.83 -30.57 -22.96
N ASN A 512 -18.40 -31.79 -23.29
CA ASN A 512 -17.71 -32.64 -22.31
C ASN A 512 -16.24 -32.24 -22.19
N TYR A 513 -15.78 -32.02 -20.97
CA TYR A 513 -14.38 -31.70 -20.67
C TYR A 513 -13.60 -32.97 -20.28
N ASP A 514 -12.64 -33.36 -21.10
CA ASP A 514 -11.83 -34.57 -20.86
C ASP A 514 -10.41 -34.44 -21.44
N LEU A 515 -9.52 -35.39 -21.09
CA LEU A 515 -8.19 -35.56 -21.66
C LEU A 515 -8.31 -36.00 -23.13
N ARG A 516 -7.82 -35.17 -24.05
CA ARG A 516 -7.91 -35.40 -25.51
C ARG A 516 -6.63 -35.94 -26.11
N GLY A 517 -5.51 -35.72 -25.44
CA GLY A 517 -4.21 -36.22 -25.89
C GLY A 517 -3.08 -35.61 -25.09
N HIS A 518 -1.87 -35.74 -25.60
CA HIS A 518 -0.68 -35.29 -24.89
C HIS A 518 0.46 -34.95 -25.85
N ILE A 519 1.46 -34.24 -25.33
CA ILE A 519 2.79 -34.10 -25.93
C ILE A 519 3.79 -34.77 -24.99
N SER A 520 4.49 -35.78 -25.50
CA SER A 520 5.51 -36.52 -24.75
C SER A 520 6.86 -35.85 -24.86
N PHE A 521 7.52 -35.59 -23.73
CA PHE A 521 8.92 -35.12 -23.73
C PHE A 521 9.90 -36.31 -23.71
N PRO A 522 10.90 -36.35 -24.62
CA PRO A 522 11.94 -37.38 -24.57
C PRO A 522 12.76 -37.29 -23.29
N MET A 523 13.02 -38.43 -22.65
CA MET A 523 13.89 -38.52 -21.47
C MET A 523 15.27 -39.03 -21.88
N ASN A 524 16.29 -38.21 -21.68
CA ASN A 524 17.70 -38.63 -21.80
C ASN A 524 18.39 -38.74 -20.43
N SER A 525 17.74 -38.32 -19.34
CA SER A 525 18.28 -38.34 -17.98
C SER A 525 17.17 -38.41 -16.91
N MET A 526 17.55 -38.78 -15.68
CA MET A 526 16.66 -38.70 -14.52
C MET A 526 16.34 -37.24 -14.19
N PHE A 527 15.05 -36.91 -14.10
CA PHE A 527 14.56 -35.64 -13.57
C PHE A 527 14.06 -35.81 -12.15
N VAL A 528 13.91 -34.69 -11.43
CA VAL A 528 13.32 -34.69 -10.09
C VAL A 528 12.09 -33.80 -10.04
N SER A 529 10.95 -34.38 -9.65
CA SER A 529 9.70 -33.64 -9.43
C SER A 529 9.80 -32.78 -8.16
N PRO A 530 9.21 -31.58 -8.11
CA PRO A 530 8.41 -30.94 -9.18
C PRO A 530 9.27 -30.31 -10.29
N ALA A 531 8.84 -30.50 -11.54
CA ALA A 531 9.47 -29.90 -12.72
C ALA A 531 8.58 -28.84 -13.40
N SER A 532 9.17 -28.06 -14.29
CA SER A 532 8.48 -27.00 -15.03
C SER A 532 8.79 -27.08 -16.52
N VAL A 533 7.81 -26.84 -17.38
CA VAL A 533 8.00 -26.65 -18.82
C VAL A 533 8.19 -25.16 -19.10
N ILE A 534 9.20 -24.84 -19.91
CA ILE A 534 9.49 -23.48 -20.41
C ILE A 534 9.62 -23.49 -21.94
N LEU A 535 9.27 -22.37 -22.57
CA LEU A 535 9.68 -22.10 -23.94
C LEU A 535 10.98 -21.27 -23.89
N SER A 536 12.07 -21.82 -24.40
CA SER A 536 13.37 -21.18 -24.33
C SER A 536 13.44 -19.92 -25.20
N ASN A 537 14.44 -19.08 -24.94
CA ASN A 537 14.77 -17.93 -25.79
C ASN A 537 15.27 -18.32 -27.20
N THR A 538 15.40 -19.61 -27.48
CA THR A 538 15.74 -20.17 -28.80
C THR A 538 14.55 -20.84 -29.49
N GLY A 539 13.37 -20.86 -28.85
CA GLY A 539 12.17 -21.48 -29.41
C GLY A 539 12.07 -22.99 -29.19
N SER A 540 12.78 -23.54 -28.19
CA SER A 540 12.70 -24.96 -27.82
C SER A 540 11.89 -25.13 -26.55
N LEU A 541 11.05 -26.17 -26.48
CA LEU A 541 10.46 -26.57 -25.20
C LEU A 541 11.52 -27.26 -24.34
N MET A 542 11.68 -26.79 -23.11
CA MET A 542 12.65 -27.33 -22.15
C MET A 542 11.93 -27.70 -20.87
N ILE A 543 12.41 -28.77 -20.23
CA ILE A 543 12.02 -29.12 -18.87
C ILE A 543 13.10 -28.61 -17.94
N TYR A 544 12.67 -27.92 -16.88
CA TYR A 544 13.53 -27.41 -15.83
C TYR A 544 13.15 -28.10 -14.52
N ASP A 545 14.09 -28.85 -13.95
CA ASP A 545 13.95 -29.51 -12.65
C ASP A 545 14.89 -28.83 -11.61
N LEU A 546 15.42 -29.55 -10.63
CA LEU A 546 15.99 -29.08 -9.34
C LEU A 546 17.15 -28.03 -9.37
N GLY A 547 17.37 -27.27 -10.44
CA GLY A 547 18.27 -26.11 -10.45
C GLY A 547 19.77 -26.42 -10.31
N ILE A 548 20.14 -27.70 -10.14
CA ILE A 548 21.53 -28.16 -10.01
C ILE A 548 22.06 -28.76 -11.33
N ASN A 549 21.18 -29.05 -12.29
CA ASN A 549 21.56 -29.71 -13.53
C ASN A 549 21.24 -28.83 -14.74
N ASN A 550 22.11 -27.88 -15.07
CA ASN A 550 22.43 -27.70 -16.47
C ASN A 550 23.36 -28.86 -16.86
N ARG A 551 22.80 -30.07 -16.98
CA ARG A 551 23.54 -31.22 -17.53
C ARG A 551 23.51 -31.07 -19.04
N THR A 552 24.35 -30.17 -19.54
CA THR A 552 24.84 -30.27 -20.90
C THR A 552 25.70 -31.53 -20.97
N GLU A 553 25.24 -32.52 -21.72
CA GLU A 553 26.14 -33.26 -22.60
C GLU A 553 26.00 -32.69 -24.00
#